data_AF-A0A6N9QYT4-F1
#
_entry.id   AF-A0A6N9QYT4-F1
#
_cell.length_a   1.000
_cell.length_b   1.000
_cell.length_c   1.000
_cell.angle_alpha   90.00
_cell.angle_beta   90.00
_cell.angle_gamma   90.00
#
_symmetry.space_group_name_H-M   'P 1'
#
loop_
_entity.id
_entity.type
_entity.pdbx_description
1 polymer ?
#
loop_
_entity_poly.entity_id
_entity_poly.type
_entity_poly.pdbx_seq_one_letter_code
_entity_poly.pdbx_strand_id
1 'polypeptide(L)'
;MSRARSFSGLRWWATAVVVLLVITVLILPISVGSKIWIVAMLAFAAVFTVLEVGAKGRILAALMIGLLALYLALAFHRAVLLLGTGGWLPTLLGVAMLVIPAVGTWAMVREIVFGARTERLGRELAARGELPADDLPRTPSGRYVRAAADEHFDVVRREVEADPADWGGWYRLSLAYSASGDGRRARRAMRTAIALHRGTDPETVLARSGR
;
A
#
# COMPACT_ATOMS: atom_id res chain seq x y z
N MET A 1 14.21 -28.37 -38.52
CA MET A 1 13.01 -28.91 -37.84
C MET A 1 12.92 -28.31 -36.43
N SER A 2 12.29 -27.15 -36.27
CA SER A 2 12.05 -26.54 -34.95
C SER A 2 10.64 -26.90 -34.47
N ARG A 3 10.55 -27.52 -33.28
CA ARG A 3 9.27 -27.86 -32.64
C ARG A 3 8.52 -26.58 -32.31
N ALA A 4 7.40 -26.34 -33.00
CA ALA A 4 6.38 -25.40 -32.55
C ALA A 4 5.79 -25.91 -31.24
N ARG A 5 6.08 -25.24 -30.13
CA ARG A 5 5.51 -25.57 -28.81
C ARG A 5 4.07 -25.07 -28.78
N SER A 6 3.10 -26.00 -28.74
CA SER A 6 1.66 -25.76 -28.68
C SER A 6 1.20 -25.25 -27.30
N PHE A 7 1.60 -24.04 -26.92
CA PHE A 7 1.16 -23.42 -25.65
C PHE A 7 -0.32 -23.03 -25.61
N SER A 8 -1.04 -23.05 -26.73
CA SER A 8 -2.47 -22.73 -26.79
C SER A 8 -3.37 -23.83 -26.22
N GLY A 9 -3.03 -25.10 -26.44
CA GLY A 9 -3.87 -26.23 -26.05
C GLY A 9 -4.09 -26.31 -24.54
N LEU A 10 -3.02 -26.19 -23.74
CA LEU A 10 -3.09 -26.34 -22.29
C LEU A 10 -3.99 -25.27 -21.62
N ARG A 11 -4.03 -24.07 -22.19
CA ARG A 11 -4.86 -22.95 -21.69
C ARG A 11 -6.35 -23.19 -21.91
N TRP A 12 -6.71 -23.71 -23.09
CA TRP A 12 -8.09 -24.08 -23.40
C TRP A 12 -8.56 -25.24 -22.53
N TRP A 13 -7.68 -26.20 -22.26
CA TRP A 13 -7.95 -27.30 -21.33
C TRP A 13 -8.18 -26.80 -19.90
N ALA A 14 -7.34 -25.89 -19.38
CA ALA A 14 -7.50 -25.36 -18.02
C ALA A 14 -8.82 -24.56 -17.87
N THR A 15 -9.15 -23.68 -18.82
CA THR A 15 -10.43 -22.94 -18.80
C THR A 15 -11.62 -23.89 -18.91
N ALA A 16 -11.56 -24.90 -19.78
CA ALA A 16 -12.60 -25.91 -19.93
C ALA A 16 -12.81 -26.70 -18.63
N VAL A 17 -11.73 -27.06 -17.92
CA VAL A 17 -11.82 -27.75 -16.62
C VAL A 17 -12.47 -26.87 -15.56
N VAL A 18 -12.14 -25.58 -15.49
CA VAL A 18 -12.77 -24.67 -14.52
C VAL A 18 -14.26 -24.47 -14.83
N VAL A 19 -14.62 -24.28 -16.11
CA VAL A 19 -16.03 -24.18 -16.52
C VAL A 19 -16.79 -25.48 -16.22
N LEU A 20 -16.18 -26.64 -16.46
CA LEU A 20 -16.78 -27.94 -16.14
C LEU A 20 -17.02 -28.07 -14.62
N LEU A 21 -16.05 -27.68 -13.79
CA LEU A 21 -16.19 -27.65 -12.34
C LEU A 21 -17.34 -26.72 -11.89
N VAL A 22 -17.53 -25.56 -12.55
CA VAL A 22 -18.65 -24.64 -12.24
C VAL A 22 -19.98 -25.30 -12.53
N ILE A 23 -20.08 -25.95 -13.70
CA ILE A 23 -21.30 -26.64 -14.13
C ILE A 23 -21.61 -27.80 -13.18
N THR A 24 -20.61 -28.60 -12.80
CA THR A 24 -20.77 -29.69 -11.83
C THR A 24 -21.32 -29.21 -10.49
N VAL A 25 -20.83 -28.06 -10.02
CA VAL A 25 -21.26 -27.45 -8.75
C VAL A 25 -22.68 -26.91 -8.81
N LEU A 26 -23.09 -26.35 -9.95
CA LEU A 26 -24.46 -25.88 -10.15
C LEU A 26 -25.48 -27.02 -10.11
N ILE A 27 -25.09 -28.21 -10.59
CA ILE A 27 -25.93 -29.42 -10.66
C ILE A 27 -26.08 -30.12 -9.29
N LEU A 28 -25.09 -30.04 -8.39
CA LEU A 28 -25.21 -30.69 -7.08
C LEU A 28 -26.39 -30.12 -6.25
N PRO A 29 -27.11 -30.95 -5.47
CA PRO A 29 -28.18 -30.52 -4.57
C PRO A 29 -27.62 -29.95 -3.26
N ILE A 30 -26.63 -29.08 -3.36
CA ILE A 30 -26.01 -28.38 -2.22
C ILE A 30 -26.83 -27.15 -1.84
N SER A 31 -26.74 -26.76 -0.56
CA SER A 31 -27.39 -25.56 -0.04
C SER A 31 -27.03 -24.33 -0.88
N VAL A 32 -27.99 -23.41 -1.05
CA VAL A 32 -27.80 -22.18 -1.83
C VAL A 32 -26.57 -21.40 -1.35
N GLY A 33 -26.31 -21.42 -0.03
CA GLY A 33 -25.11 -20.82 0.55
C GLY A 33 -23.82 -21.44 0.01
N SER A 34 -23.71 -22.77 -0.02
CA SER A 34 -22.53 -23.48 -0.55
C SER A 34 -22.35 -23.28 -2.06
N LYS A 35 -23.44 -23.18 -2.85
CA LYS A 35 -23.36 -22.90 -4.29
C LYS A 35 -22.70 -21.57 -4.59
N ILE A 36 -23.07 -20.52 -3.85
CA ILE A 36 -22.51 -19.17 -4.02
C ILE A 36 -21.00 -19.18 -3.76
N TRP A 37 -20.54 -19.87 -2.71
CA TRP A 37 -19.12 -19.95 -2.37
C TRP A 37 -18.29 -20.67 -3.43
N ILE A 38 -18.79 -21.78 -3.95
CA ILE A 38 -18.03 -22.58 -4.91
C ILE A 38 -18.00 -21.90 -6.28
N VAL A 39 -19.11 -21.29 -6.73
CA VAL A 39 -19.12 -20.49 -7.96
C VAL A 39 -18.16 -19.31 -7.85
N ALA A 40 -18.13 -18.62 -6.71
CA ALA A 40 -17.18 -17.53 -6.48
C ALA A 40 -15.72 -18.00 -6.49
N MET A 41 -15.43 -19.15 -5.88
CA MET A 41 -14.10 -19.77 -5.87
C MET A 41 -13.64 -20.18 -7.28
N LEU A 42 -14.56 -20.71 -8.09
CA LEU A 42 -14.24 -21.11 -9.46
C LEU A 42 -14.11 -19.93 -10.40
N ALA A 43 -14.90 -18.86 -10.20
CA ALA A 43 -14.68 -17.59 -10.88
C ALA A 43 -13.30 -17.00 -10.52
N PHE A 44 -12.91 -17.07 -9.25
CA PHE A 44 -11.58 -16.66 -8.78
C PHE A 44 -10.48 -17.48 -9.45
N ALA A 45 -10.61 -18.80 -9.48
CA ALA A 45 -9.64 -19.69 -10.13
C ALA A 45 -9.56 -19.45 -11.64
N ALA A 46 -10.70 -19.27 -12.33
CA ALA A 46 -10.74 -18.96 -13.76
C ALA A 46 -10.00 -17.64 -14.07
N VAL A 47 -10.28 -16.59 -13.30
CA VAL A 47 -9.62 -15.29 -13.46
C VAL A 47 -8.12 -15.43 -13.22
N PHE A 48 -7.70 -16.15 -12.18
CA PHE A 48 -6.29 -16.39 -11.86
C PHE A 48 -5.56 -17.16 -12.98
N THR A 49 -6.16 -18.23 -13.52
CA THR A 49 -5.58 -19.00 -14.62
C THR A 49 -5.47 -18.19 -15.92
N VAL A 50 -6.44 -17.31 -16.19
CA VAL A 50 -6.40 -16.41 -17.36
C VAL A 50 -5.32 -15.33 -17.18
N LEU A 51 -5.09 -14.87 -15.95
CA LEU A 51 -4.11 -13.83 -15.59
C LEU A 51 -2.66 -14.26 -15.73
N GLU A 52 -2.36 -15.54 -15.48
CA GLU A 52 -1.00 -16.07 -15.50
C GLU A 52 -0.36 -16.00 -16.90
N VAL A 53 -1.16 -15.74 -17.95
CA VAL A 53 -0.70 -15.81 -19.33
C VAL A 53 -0.78 -14.46 -20.05
N GLY A 54 0.20 -13.59 -19.77
CA GLY A 54 0.60 -12.51 -20.66
C GLY A 54 -0.13 -11.17 -20.53
N ALA A 55 -0.77 -10.89 -19.39
CA ALA A 55 -1.48 -9.62 -19.19
C ALA A 55 -0.51 -8.42 -19.02
N LYS A 56 -0.77 -7.31 -19.73
CA LYS A 56 -0.10 -6.02 -19.50
C LYS A 56 -0.31 -5.59 -18.04
N GLY A 57 0.71 -5.08 -17.35
CA GLY A 57 0.69 -4.85 -15.90
C GLY A 57 -0.52 -4.08 -15.34
N ARG A 58 -1.12 -3.17 -16.12
CA ARG A 58 -2.37 -2.46 -15.74
C ARG A 58 -3.60 -3.38 -15.68
N ILE A 59 -3.71 -4.35 -16.58
CA ILE A 59 -4.82 -5.33 -16.60
C ILE A 59 -4.68 -6.28 -15.41
N LEU A 60 -3.44 -6.74 -15.16
CA LEU A 60 -3.15 -7.55 -13.96
C LEU A 60 -3.52 -6.78 -12.69
N ALA A 61 -3.11 -5.51 -12.57
CA ALA A 61 -3.47 -4.69 -11.41
C ALA A 61 -4.99 -4.50 -11.26
N ALA A 62 -5.70 -4.15 -12.35
CA ALA A 62 -7.15 -3.97 -12.32
C ALA A 62 -7.89 -5.25 -11.89
N LEU A 63 -7.44 -6.41 -12.38
CA LEU A 63 -8.02 -7.70 -12.01
C LEU A 63 -7.69 -8.10 -10.58
N MET A 64 -6.46 -7.87 -10.10
CA MET A 64 -6.11 -8.09 -8.69
C MET A 64 -6.95 -7.23 -7.76
N ILE A 65 -7.22 -5.97 -8.14
CA ILE A 65 -8.14 -5.09 -7.42
C ILE A 65 -9.56 -5.67 -7.43
N GLY A 66 -10.05 -6.10 -8.59
CA GLY A 66 -11.39 -6.72 -8.70
C GLY A 66 -11.52 -7.99 -7.87
N LEU A 67 -10.47 -8.81 -7.85
CA LEU A 67 -10.40 -10.06 -7.09
C LEU A 67 -10.38 -9.80 -5.57
N LEU A 68 -9.60 -8.80 -5.14
CA LEU A 68 -9.60 -8.33 -3.76
C LEU A 68 -10.98 -7.78 -3.37
N ALA A 69 -11.61 -6.98 -4.23
CA ALA A 69 -12.95 -6.44 -3.98
C ALA A 69 -14.00 -7.55 -3.85
N LEU A 70 -13.94 -8.58 -4.71
CA LEU A 70 -14.80 -9.76 -4.61
C LEU A 70 -14.56 -10.51 -3.29
N TYR A 71 -13.31 -10.76 -2.92
CA TYR A 71 -12.96 -11.39 -1.64
C TYR A 71 -13.51 -10.59 -0.45
N LEU A 72 -13.32 -9.27 -0.45
CA LEU A 72 -13.84 -8.39 0.61
C LEU A 72 -15.36 -8.40 0.67
N ALA A 73 -16.05 -8.44 -0.47
CA ALA A 73 -17.51 -8.56 -0.53
C ALA A 73 -18.02 -9.89 0.06
N LEU A 74 -17.36 -11.01 -0.27
CA LEU A 74 -17.67 -12.33 0.29
C LEU A 74 -17.38 -12.38 1.80
N ALA A 75 -16.25 -11.83 2.23
CA ALA A 75 -15.89 -11.73 3.64
C ALA A 75 -16.91 -10.86 4.41
N PHE A 76 -17.32 -9.73 3.84
CA PHE A 76 -18.36 -8.87 4.40
C PHE A 76 -19.69 -9.61 4.54
N HIS A 77 -20.13 -10.29 3.48
CA HIS A 77 -21.34 -11.11 3.53
C HIS A 77 -21.25 -12.18 4.64
N ARG A 78 -20.09 -12.83 4.78
CA ARG A 78 -19.87 -13.84 5.82
C ARG A 78 -19.91 -13.25 7.23
N ALA A 79 -19.30 -12.08 7.42
CA ALA A 79 -19.33 -11.38 8.69
C ALA A 79 -20.77 -11.04 9.10
N VAL A 80 -21.60 -10.54 8.18
CA VAL A 80 -23.02 -10.25 8.44
C VAL A 80 -23.78 -11.49 8.87
N LEU A 81 -23.56 -12.64 8.22
CA LEU A 81 -24.16 -13.91 8.63
C LEU A 81 -23.74 -14.33 10.05
N LEU A 82 -22.45 -14.20 10.38
CA LEU A 82 -21.92 -14.52 11.71
C LEU A 82 -22.55 -13.62 12.80
N LEU A 83 -22.73 -12.34 12.50
CA LEU A 83 -23.38 -11.40 13.42
C LEU A 83 -24.86 -11.75 13.66
N GLY A 84 -25.54 -12.31 12.66
CA GLY A 84 -26.94 -12.75 12.78
C GLY A 84 -27.14 -14.14 13.39
N THR A 85 -26.09 -14.94 13.62
CA THR A 85 -26.23 -16.34 14.06
C THR A 85 -26.55 -16.46 15.57
N GLY A 86 -26.33 -15.41 16.34
CA GLY A 86 -26.45 -15.43 17.80
C GLY A 86 -25.24 -16.07 18.50
N GLY A 87 -25.02 -15.70 19.76
CA GLY A 87 -23.89 -16.15 20.57
C GLY A 87 -22.65 -15.25 20.47
N TRP A 88 -21.88 -15.18 21.55
CA TRP A 88 -20.77 -14.24 21.68
C TRP A 88 -19.57 -14.54 20.75
N LEU A 89 -19.29 -15.82 20.51
CA LEU A 89 -18.14 -16.24 19.70
C LEU A 89 -18.32 -15.93 18.19
N PRO A 90 -19.45 -16.26 17.55
CA PRO A 90 -19.73 -15.82 16.17
C PRO A 90 -19.74 -14.30 16.02
N THR A 91 -20.31 -13.57 16.98
CA THR A 91 -20.30 -12.10 16.97
C THR A 91 -18.88 -11.55 16.98
N LEU A 92 -18.03 -12.06 17.88
CA LEU A 92 -16.63 -11.62 17.97
C LEU A 92 -15.86 -11.85 16.66
N LEU A 93 -16.03 -13.03 16.06
CA LEU A 93 -15.39 -13.37 14.78
C LEU A 93 -15.91 -12.49 13.63
N GLY A 94 -17.22 -12.23 13.58
CA GLY A 94 -17.82 -11.34 12.59
C GLY A 94 -17.30 -9.90 12.71
N VAL A 95 -17.20 -9.37 13.93
CA VAL A 95 -16.60 -8.05 14.19
C VAL A 95 -15.14 -8.02 13.76
N ALA A 96 -14.34 -9.02 14.15
CA ALA A 96 -12.92 -9.08 13.79
C ALA A 96 -12.72 -9.11 12.25
N MET A 97 -13.54 -9.86 11.53
CA MET A 97 -13.54 -9.91 10.06
C MET A 97 -13.81 -8.57 9.39
N LEU A 98 -14.54 -7.66 10.04
CA LEU A 98 -14.80 -6.31 9.52
C LEU A 98 -13.74 -5.30 9.95
N VAL A 99 -13.33 -5.36 11.22
CA VAL A 99 -12.39 -4.39 11.81
C VAL A 99 -11.00 -4.53 11.20
N ILE A 100 -10.49 -5.76 11.02
CA ILE A 100 -9.13 -5.98 10.51
C ILE A 100 -8.94 -5.37 9.11
N PRO A 101 -9.78 -5.66 8.09
CA PRO A 101 -9.66 -5.03 6.78
C PRO A 101 -9.92 -3.53 6.81
N ALA A 102 -10.82 -3.05 7.66
CA ALA A 102 -11.10 -1.62 7.79
C ALA A 102 -9.86 -0.86 8.31
N VAL A 103 -9.18 -1.38 9.33
CA VAL A 103 -7.93 -0.81 9.86
C VAL A 103 -6.82 -0.87 8.82
N GLY A 104 -6.68 -2.00 8.10
CA GLY A 104 -5.71 -2.13 7.02
C GLY A 104 -5.95 -1.11 5.90
N THR A 105 -7.21 -0.93 5.49
CA THR A 105 -7.61 0.06 4.47
C THR A 105 -7.32 1.48 4.95
N TRP A 106 -7.67 1.80 6.19
CA TRP A 106 -7.37 3.09 6.80
C TRP A 106 -5.87 3.39 6.85
N ALA A 107 -5.06 2.42 7.27
CA ALA A 107 -3.60 2.55 7.32
C ALA A 107 -3.00 2.76 5.91
N MET A 108 -3.48 2.01 4.91
CA MET A 108 -3.05 2.17 3.52
C MET A 108 -3.41 3.56 2.97
N VAL A 109 -4.64 4.02 3.17
CA VAL A 109 -5.07 5.36 2.74
C VAL A 109 -4.22 6.44 3.42
N ARG A 110 -3.94 6.30 4.72
CA ARG A 110 -3.05 7.21 5.45
C ARG A 110 -1.64 7.28 4.84
N GLU A 111 -1.08 6.14 4.45
CA GLU A 111 0.25 6.07 3.85
C GLU A 111 0.27 6.69 2.44
N ILE A 112 -0.72 6.39 1.60
CA ILE A 112 -0.85 6.97 0.25
C ILE A 112 -0.98 8.50 0.35
N VAL A 113 -1.83 8.98 1.25
CA VAL A 113 -2.03 10.42 1.47
C VAL A 113 -0.75 11.08 2.00
N PHE A 114 0.01 10.40 2.88
CA PHE A 114 1.31 10.89 3.35
C PHE A 114 2.33 10.98 2.20
N GLY A 115 2.41 9.95 1.34
CA GLY A 115 3.26 9.95 0.15
C GLY A 115 2.91 11.08 -0.81
N ALA A 116 1.63 11.24 -1.17
CA ALA A 116 1.18 12.30 -2.07
C ALA A 116 1.45 13.71 -1.52
N ARG A 117 1.32 13.91 -0.20
CA ARG A 117 1.70 15.19 0.44
C ARG A 117 3.19 15.42 0.41
N THR A 118 3.98 14.41 0.69
CA THR A 118 5.44 14.47 0.63
C THR A 118 5.91 14.86 -0.78
N GLU A 119 5.37 14.20 -1.80
CA GLU A 119 5.68 14.51 -3.20
C GLU A 119 5.28 15.94 -3.58
N ARG A 120 4.11 16.40 -3.13
CA ARG A 120 3.67 17.78 -3.35
C ARG A 120 4.63 18.80 -2.71
N LEU A 121 5.02 18.62 -1.45
CA LEU A 121 6.01 19.47 -0.77
C LEU A 121 7.34 19.46 -1.51
N GLY A 122 7.81 18.28 -1.94
CA GLY A 122 9.03 18.16 -2.73
C GLY A 122 8.98 18.93 -4.04
N ARG A 123 7.85 18.89 -4.76
CA ARG A 123 7.65 19.69 -5.99
C ARG A 123 7.63 21.19 -5.71
N GLU A 124 6.98 21.63 -4.63
CA GLU A 124 6.96 23.03 -4.24
C GLU A 124 8.35 23.54 -3.83
N LEU A 125 9.12 22.72 -3.10
CA LEU A 125 10.50 23.06 -2.70
C LEU A 125 11.45 23.07 -3.90
N ALA A 126 11.29 22.13 -4.84
CA ALA A 126 12.02 22.10 -6.10
C ALA A 126 11.73 23.34 -6.96
N ALA A 127 10.47 23.80 -7.00
CA ALA A 127 10.10 25.02 -7.73
C ALA A 127 10.75 26.29 -7.15
N ARG A 128 11.13 26.27 -5.86
CA ARG A 128 11.90 27.35 -5.20
C ARG A 128 13.41 27.22 -5.39
N GLY A 129 13.90 26.12 -5.96
CA GLY A 129 15.33 25.83 -6.06
C GLY A 129 15.98 25.49 -4.70
N GLU A 130 15.17 25.19 -3.68
CA GLU A 130 15.62 24.92 -2.31
C GLU A 130 15.76 23.41 -2.01
N LEU A 131 15.63 22.58 -3.05
CA LEU A 131 15.82 21.14 -2.92
C LEU A 131 17.32 20.86 -2.73
N PRO A 132 17.73 20.02 -1.75
CA PRO A 132 19.12 19.64 -1.58
C PRO A 132 19.68 19.02 -2.86
N ALA A 133 20.92 19.36 -3.22
CA ALA A 133 21.61 18.69 -4.31
C ALA A 133 21.78 17.20 -3.99
N ASP A 134 21.69 16.34 -5.01
CA ASP A 134 21.95 14.90 -4.89
C ASP A 134 23.44 14.61 -5.17
N ASP A 135 24.31 15.25 -4.39
CA ASP A 135 25.77 15.23 -4.52
C ASP A 135 26.45 14.29 -3.51
N LEU A 136 25.68 13.69 -2.60
CA LEU A 136 26.21 12.77 -1.60
C LEU A 136 26.79 11.50 -2.23
N PRO A 137 28.02 11.09 -1.85
CA PRO A 137 28.64 9.88 -2.37
C PRO A 137 27.80 8.65 -2.03
N ARG A 138 27.68 7.74 -2.99
CA ARG A 138 26.92 6.49 -2.87
C ARG A 138 27.86 5.29 -2.81
N THR A 139 27.51 4.33 -1.97
CA THR A 139 28.11 2.99 -1.94
C THR A 139 27.82 2.24 -3.25
N PRO A 140 28.56 1.17 -3.58
CA PRO A 140 28.26 0.32 -4.75
C PRO A 140 26.83 -0.26 -4.74
N SER A 141 26.22 -0.38 -3.56
CA SER A 141 24.82 -0.80 -3.38
C SER A 141 23.78 0.29 -3.68
N GLY A 142 24.22 1.52 -4.00
CA GLY A 142 23.36 2.68 -4.24
C GLY A 142 22.94 3.45 -2.97
N ARG A 143 23.28 2.96 -1.76
CA ARG A 143 23.00 3.68 -0.50
C ARG A 143 23.99 4.82 -0.29
N TYR A 144 23.57 5.91 0.34
CA TYR A 144 24.48 6.99 0.74
C TYR A 144 25.59 6.50 1.67
N VAL A 145 26.80 7.03 1.49
CA VAL A 145 27.91 6.82 2.43
C VAL A 145 27.57 7.53 3.74
N ARG A 146 27.43 6.76 4.82
CA ARG A 146 26.91 7.24 6.10
C ARG A 146 27.71 8.41 6.68
N ALA A 147 29.04 8.37 6.57
CA ALA A 147 29.92 9.44 7.06
C ALA A 147 29.63 10.79 6.36
N ALA A 148 29.39 10.78 5.05
CA ALA A 148 29.04 11.99 4.30
C ALA A 148 27.60 12.47 4.61
N ALA A 149 26.68 11.53 4.83
CA ALA A 149 25.32 11.87 5.25
C ALA A 149 25.28 12.51 6.67
N ASP A 150 26.13 12.04 7.58
CA ASP A 150 26.24 12.57 8.94
C ASP A 150 26.89 13.98 8.97
N GLU A 151 27.85 14.27 8.08
CA GLU A 151 28.45 15.61 7.96
C GLU A 151 27.43 16.66 7.48
N HIS A 152 26.61 16.30 6.48
CA HIS A 152 25.54 17.17 6.00
C HIS A 152 24.40 17.34 7.01
N PHE A 153 24.19 16.34 7.88
CA PHE A 153 23.12 16.35 8.88
C PHE A 153 23.23 17.52 9.87
N ASP A 154 24.43 17.81 10.37
CA ASP A 154 24.62 18.86 11.37
C ASP A 154 24.33 20.26 10.81
N VAL A 155 24.57 20.48 9.51
CA VAL A 155 24.26 21.74 8.84
C VAL A 155 22.74 21.92 8.75
N VAL A 156 22.04 20.93 8.17
CA VAL A 156 20.58 20.97 7.99
C VAL A 156 19.85 21.02 9.33
N ARG A 157 20.40 20.36 10.36
CA ARG A 157 19.87 20.45 11.72
C ARG A 157 19.93 21.87 12.26
N ARG A 158 21.07 22.56 12.11
CA ARG A 158 21.25 23.95 12.57
C ARG A 158 20.34 24.92 11.82
N GLU A 159 20.11 24.70 10.52
CA GLU A 159 19.15 25.49 9.75
C GLU A 159 17.73 25.42 10.34
N VAL A 160 17.26 24.21 10.68
CA VAL A 160 15.93 24.01 11.30
C VAL A 160 15.87 24.54 12.72
N GLU A 161 16.99 24.50 13.47
CA GLU A 161 17.05 25.10 14.81
C GLU A 161 17.04 26.63 14.75
N ALA A 162 17.57 27.24 13.68
CA ALA A 162 17.55 28.69 13.47
C ALA A 162 16.17 29.20 13.03
N ASP A 163 15.46 28.45 12.18
CA ASP A 163 14.09 28.75 11.78
C ASP A 163 13.18 27.51 11.91
N PRO A 164 12.61 27.26 13.10
CA PRO A 164 11.79 26.09 13.34
C PRO A 164 10.38 26.20 12.72
N ALA A 165 9.98 27.38 12.23
CA ALA A 165 8.71 27.59 11.55
C ALA A 165 8.79 27.28 10.04
N ASP A 166 9.99 27.26 9.46
CA ASP A 166 10.20 26.90 8.06
C ASP A 166 9.93 25.42 7.79
N TRP A 167 8.82 25.14 7.10
CA TRP A 167 8.48 23.79 6.67
C TRP A 167 9.52 23.19 5.68
N GLY A 168 10.22 24.03 4.91
CA GLY A 168 11.24 23.62 3.94
C GLY A 168 12.46 23.01 4.63
N GLY A 169 12.95 23.64 5.68
CA GLY A 169 14.00 23.10 6.56
C GLY A 169 13.63 21.74 7.14
N TRP A 170 12.41 21.57 7.64
CA TRP A 170 11.93 20.28 8.14
C TRP A 170 11.88 19.19 7.06
N TYR A 171 11.58 19.56 5.81
CA TYR A 171 11.66 18.65 4.67
C TYR A 171 13.11 18.24 4.39
N ARG A 172 14.05 19.18 4.30
CA ARG A 172 15.49 18.88 4.14
C ARG A 172 16.02 17.99 5.26
N LEU A 173 15.65 18.29 6.51
CA LEU A 173 16.03 17.49 7.68
C LEU A 173 15.52 16.05 7.59
N SER A 174 14.31 15.85 7.05
CA SER A 174 13.77 14.51 6.85
C SER A 174 14.58 13.70 5.82
N LEU A 175 15.09 14.35 4.77
CA LEU A 175 15.96 13.72 3.78
C LEU A 175 17.31 13.36 4.39
N ALA A 176 17.89 14.24 5.21
CA ALA A 176 19.13 13.98 5.93
C ALA A 176 19.00 12.76 6.87
N TYR A 177 17.90 12.66 7.63
CA TYR A 177 17.61 11.46 8.44
C TYR A 177 17.43 10.20 7.59
N SER A 178 16.79 10.31 6.42
CA SER A 178 16.63 9.17 5.52
C SER A 178 17.97 8.72 4.94
N ALA A 179 18.87 9.66 4.63
CA ALA A 179 20.21 9.38 4.12
C ALA A 179 21.11 8.71 5.17
N SER A 180 20.98 9.08 6.45
CA SER A 180 21.71 8.43 7.56
C SER A 180 21.12 7.08 8.00
N GLY A 181 19.95 6.71 7.47
CA GLY A 181 19.26 5.45 7.76
C GLY A 181 18.30 5.50 8.95
N ASP A 182 18.02 6.68 9.53
CA ASP A 182 17.03 6.86 10.59
C ASP A 182 15.64 7.15 10.02
N GLY A 183 14.96 6.09 9.57
CA GLY A 183 13.61 6.19 8.99
C GLY A 183 12.53 6.64 9.99
N ARG A 184 12.74 6.48 11.30
CA ARG A 184 11.76 6.90 12.32
C ARG A 184 11.80 8.41 12.50
N ARG A 185 13.00 8.99 12.63
CA ARG A 185 13.19 10.45 12.72
C ARG A 185 12.87 11.13 11.39
N ALA A 186 13.23 10.54 10.25
CA ALA A 186 12.85 11.05 8.93
C ALA A 186 11.34 11.25 8.81
N ARG A 187 10.54 10.22 9.12
CA ARG A 187 9.07 10.31 9.10
C ARG A 187 8.49 11.29 10.13
N ARG A 188 9.19 11.57 11.24
CA ARG A 188 8.76 12.57 12.22
C ARG A 188 9.02 13.99 11.70
N ALA A 189 10.19 14.25 11.13
CA ALA A 189 10.53 15.52 10.49
C ALA A 189 9.60 15.83 9.31
N MET A 190 9.34 14.84 8.44
CA MET A 190 8.42 15.01 7.31
C MET A 190 6.98 15.33 7.77
N ARG A 191 6.49 14.68 8.84
CA ARG A 191 5.17 15.00 9.41
C ARG A 191 5.11 16.44 9.96
N THR A 192 6.22 16.94 10.48
CA THR A 192 6.35 18.31 10.98
C THR A 192 6.29 19.30 9.81
N ALA A 193 7.06 19.06 8.74
CA ALA A 193 6.99 19.82 7.50
C ALA A 193 5.57 19.90 6.93
N ILE A 194 4.88 18.75 6.83
CA ILE A 194 3.49 18.69 6.36
C ILE A 194 2.54 19.48 7.27
N ALA A 195 2.73 19.45 8.59
CA ALA A 195 1.86 20.17 9.52
C ALA A 195 2.01 21.69 9.37
N LEU A 196 3.24 22.19 9.33
CA LEU A 196 3.57 23.60 9.12
C LEU A 196 3.08 24.10 7.75
N HIS A 197 3.29 23.32 6.69
CA HIS A 197 2.80 23.63 5.34
C HIS A 197 1.28 23.77 5.28
N ARG A 198 0.54 23.02 6.09
CA ARG A 198 -0.93 23.11 6.18
C ARG A 198 -1.42 24.28 7.05
N GLY A 199 -0.52 25.13 7.54
CA GLY A 199 -0.85 26.27 8.41
C GLY A 199 -1.19 25.88 9.84
N THR A 200 -0.71 24.71 10.31
CA THR A 200 -0.81 24.40 11.74
C THR A 200 0.10 25.34 12.50
N ASP A 201 -0.40 25.91 13.60
CA ASP A 201 0.36 26.81 14.47
C ASP A 201 1.73 26.19 14.84
N PRO A 202 2.86 26.84 14.48
CA PRO A 202 4.20 26.33 14.74
C PRO A 202 4.44 25.93 16.19
N GLU A 203 3.95 26.70 17.17
CA GLU A 203 4.15 26.40 18.59
C GLU A 203 3.55 25.02 18.96
N THR A 204 2.34 24.74 18.48
CA THR A 204 1.68 23.45 18.73
C THR A 204 2.38 22.27 18.08
N VAL A 205 2.98 22.48 16.89
CA VAL A 205 3.67 21.43 16.15
C VAL A 205 4.99 21.09 16.84
N LEU A 206 5.75 22.11 17.24
CA LEU A 206 7.04 21.96 17.90
C LEU A 206 6.90 21.26 19.26
N ALA A 207 5.93 21.68 20.07
CA ALA A 207 5.61 21.03 21.34
C ALA A 207 5.33 19.52 21.20
N ARG A 208 4.59 19.10 20.15
CA ARG A 208 4.34 17.67 19.86
C ARG A 208 5.59 16.94 19.31
N SER A 209 6.49 17.68 18.69
CA SER A 209 7.75 17.15 18.17
C SER A 209 8.78 16.88 19.28
N GLY A 210 8.49 17.32 20.52
CA GLY A 210 9.38 17.18 21.67
C GLY A 210 10.57 18.16 21.60
N ARG A 211 10.33 19.33 20.99
CA ARG A 211 11.25 20.46 20.92
C ARG A 211 10.56 21.70 21.45
#